data_AF-A0A3A2ZM06-F1
#
_entry.id   AF-A0A3A2ZM06-F1
#
_cell.length_a   1.000
_cell.length_b   1.000
_cell.length_c   1.000
_cell.angle_alpha   90.00
_cell.angle_beta   90.00
_cell.angle_gamma   90.00
#
_symmetry.space_group_name_H-M   'P 1'
#
loop_
_entity.id
_entity.type
_entity.pdbx_description
1 polymer ?
#
loop_
_entity_poly.entity_id
_entity_poly.type
_entity_poly.pdbx_seq_one_letter_code
_entity_poly.pdbx_strand_id
1 'polypeptide(L)'
;MFDYTAWSTGLLMARVGNFLENYIFPEIDFEHEAKNTEILIEFVATECRLKDCVHIPKVSHELSSKLVLTTEWIDAGQLWEKDTIPPRIRKDLETTLLALA
;
A
#
# COMPACT_ATOMS: atom_id res chain seq x y z
N MET A 1 -18.15 -24.70 -18.65
CA MET A 1 -18.38 -23.29 -18.27
C MET A 1 -17.12 -22.47 -18.46
N PHE A 2 -16.02 -22.76 -17.74
CA PHE A 2 -14.74 -22.04 -17.87
C PHE A 2 -14.21 -21.90 -19.30
N ASP A 3 -14.21 -22.98 -20.10
CA ASP A 3 -13.70 -22.95 -21.49
C ASP A 3 -14.53 -22.05 -22.42
N TYR A 4 -15.86 -22.01 -22.22
CA TYR A 4 -16.75 -21.19 -23.03
C TYR A 4 -16.55 -19.69 -22.76
N THR A 5 -16.44 -19.31 -21.48
CA THR A 5 -16.14 -17.93 -21.07
C THR A 5 -14.76 -17.46 -21.50
N ALA A 6 -13.74 -18.33 -21.43
CA ALA A 6 -12.38 -18.01 -21.89
C ALA A 6 -12.34 -17.77 -23.41
N TRP A 7 -13.04 -18.62 -24.17
CA TRP A 7 -13.17 -18.45 -25.62
C TRP A 7 -13.98 -17.19 -26.01
N SER A 8 -15.11 -16.93 -25.35
CA SER A 8 -16.00 -15.82 -25.72
C SER A 8 -15.49 -14.44 -25.31
N THR A 9 -14.68 -14.35 -24.25
CA THR A 9 -14.11 -13.09 -23.75
C THR A 9 -12.64 -12.88 -24.14
N GLY A 10 -11.97 -13.93 -24.64
CA GLY A 10 -10.52 -13.92 -24.91
C GLY A 10 -9.66 -13.82 -23.66
N LEU A 11 -10.25 -13.90 -22.46
CA LEU A 11 -9.54 -13.81 -21.19
C LEU A 11 -9.03 -15.19 -20.77
N LEU A 12 -7.74 -15.24 -20.43
CA LEU A 12 -7.15 -16.42 -19.80
C LEU A 12 -7.67 -16.49 -18.36
N MET A 13 -8.79 -17.20 -18.13
CA MET A 13 -9.51 -17.22 -16.86
C MET A 13 -8.62 -17.58 -15.67
N ALA A 14 -7.65 -18.47 -15.86
CA ALA A 14 -6.65 -18.78 -14.85
C ALA A 14 -5.79 -17.56 -14.46
N ARG A 15 -5.37 -16.74 -15.45
CA ARG A 15 -4.59 -15.53 -15.20
C ARG A 15 -5.41 -14.44 -14.53
N VAL A 16 -6.67 -14.27 -14.94
CA VAL A 16 -7.57 -13.32 -14.29
C VAL A 16 -7.85 -13.76 -12.85
N GLY A 17 -8.13 -15.04 -12.62
CA GLY A 17 -8.30 -15.60 -11.27
C GLY A 17 -7.08 -15.32 -10.38
N ASN A 18 -5.88 -15.66 -10.86
CA ASN A 18 -4.64 -15.37 -10.14
C ASN A 18 -4.42 -13.86 -9.91
N PHE A 19 -4.81 -13.00 -10.86
CA PHE A 19 -4.68 -11.56 -10.70
C PHE A 19 -5.62 -11.04 -9.60
N LEU A 20 -6.88 -11.47 -9.61
CA LEU A 20 -7.86 -11.09 -8.59
C LEU A 20 -7.39 -11.55 -7.20
N GLU A 21 -6.91 -12.78 -7.09
CA GLU A 21 -6.46 -13.35 -5.83
C GLU A 21 -5.24 -12.64 -5.24
N ASN A 22 -4.27 -12.28 -6.09
CA ASN A 22 -3.02 -11.68 -5.60
C ASN A 22 -3.09 -10.15 -5.43
N TYR A 23 -4.01 -9.47 -6.12
CA TYR A 23 -4.02 -7.99 -6.16
C TYR A 23 -5.34 -7.35 -5.73
N ILE A 24 -6.48 -8.03 -5.85
CA ILE A 24 -7.77 -7.41 -5.51
C ILE A 24 -8.27 -7.90 -4.15
N PHE A 25 -8.24 -9.20 -3.87
CA PHE A 25 -8.72 -9.70 -2.58
C PHE A 25 -7.94 -9.19 -1.36
N PRO A 26 -6.61 -9.01 -1.42
CA PRO A 26 -5.88 -8.40 -0.30
C PRO A 26 -6.34 -6.96 -0.01
N GLU A 27 -6.66 -6.19 -1.05
CA GLU A 27 -7.12 -4.79 -0.92
C GLU A 27 -8.51 -4.67 -0.28
N ILE A 28 -9.31 -5.73 -0.32
CA ILE A 28 -10.67 -5.75 0.23
C ILE A 28 -10.66 -6.23 1.69
N ASP A 29 -9.62 -6.95 2.12
CA ASP A 29 -9.56 -7.56 3.45
C ASP A 29 -8.77 -6.69 4.44
N PHE A 30 -9.46 -5.73 5.04
CA PHE A 30 -8.82 -4.78 5.95
C PHE A 30 -8.29 -5.40 7.25
N GLU A 31 -8.77 -6.58 7.65
CA GLU A 31 -8.21 -7.31 8.80
C GLU A 31 -6.80 -7.85 8.48
N HIS A 32 -6.59 -8.28 7.23
CA HIS A 32 -5.28 -8.66 6.75
C HIS A 32 -4.34 -7.44 6.71
N GLU A 33 -4.83 -6.30 6.23
CA GLU A 33 -4.06 -5.06 6.17
C GLU A 33 -3.70 -4.51 7.56
N ALA A 34 -4.63 -4.61 8.52
CA ALA A 34 -4.38 -4.26 9.92
C ALA A 34 -3.19 -5.06 10.48
N LYS A 35 -3.17 -6.37 10.25
CA LYS A 35 -2.08 -7.24 10.70
C LYS A 35 -0.75 -6.94 9.98
N ASN A 36 -0.79 -6.66 8.68
CA ASN A 36 0.39 -6.25 7.92
C ASN A 36 0.97 -4.94 8.46
N THR A 37 0.11 -4.01 8.87
CA THR A 37 0.52 -2.73 9.48
C THR A 37 1.30 -2.97 10.78
N GLU A 38 0.87 -3.90 11.63
CA GLU A 38 1.59 -4.24 12.87
C GLU A 38 2.97 -4.81 12.60
N ILE A 39 3.08 -5.71 11.61
CA ILE A 39 4.36 -6.28 11.19
C ILE A 39 5.27 -5.18 10.60
N LEU A 40 4.70 -4.26 9.82
CA LEU A 40 5.44 -3.16 9.22
C LEU A 40 6.03 -2.23 10.29
N ILE A 41 5.32 -1.99 11.39
CA ILE A 41 5.83 -1.21 12.52
C ILE A 41 7.10 -1.84 13.09
N GLU A 42 7.13 -3.17 13.27
CA GLU A 42 8.30 -3.89 13.76
C GLU A 42 9.48 -3.81 12.78
N PHE A 43 9.22 -3.94 11.48
CA PHE A 43 10.26 -3.82 10.45
C PHE A 43 10.83 -2.41 10.37
N VAL A 44 9.99 -1.38 10.40
CA VAL A 44 10.45 0.02 10.36
C VAL A 44 11.22 0.38 11.63
N ALA A 45 10.82 -0.13 12.79
CA ALA A 45 11.56 0.06 14.04
C ALA A 45 12.96 -0.57 14.00
N THR A 46 13.14 -1.64 13.24
CA THR A 46 14.43 -2.34 13.09
C THR A 46 15.38 -1.61 12.14
N GLU A 47 14.87 -0.85 11.17
CA GLU A 47 15.67 -0.16 10.17
C GLU A 47 16.10 1.24 10.65
N CYS A 48 17.41 1.42 10.88
CA CYS A 48 18.00 2.67 11.38
C CYS A 48 17.67 3.90 10.55
N ARG A 49 17.50 3.75 9.22
CA ARG A 49 17.19 4.88 8.34
C ARG A 49 15.73 5.30 8.37
N LEU A 50 14.83 4.39 8.73
CA LEU A 50 13.38 4.60 8.60
C LEU A 50 12.71 4.89 9.94
N LYS A 51 13.19 4.30 11.04
CA LYS A 51 12.57 4.44 12.38
C LYS A 51 12.31 5.89 12.82
N ASP A 52 13.19 6.82 12.46
CA ASP A 52 13.10 8.24 12.85
C ASP A 52 12.49 9.12 11.74
N CYS A 53 12.23 8.56 10.55
CA CYS A 53 11.75 9.29 9.37
C CYS A 53 10.33 8.90 8.94
N VAL A 54 9.85 7.72 9.34
CA VAL A 54 8.56 7.17 8.90
C VAL A 54 7.70 6.88 10.13
N HIS A 55 6.54 7.51 10.19
CA HIS A 55 5.51 7.22 11.18
C HIS A 55 4.42 6.36 10.54
N ILE A 56 4.08 5.25 11.18
CA ILE A 56 2.98 4.36 10.78
C ILE A 56 1.87 4.52 11.82
N PRO A 57 0.64 4.86 11.41
CA PRO A 57 -0.47 5.06 12.34
C PRO A 57 -0.89 3.74 12.99
N LYS A 58 -1.24 3.79 14.27
CA LYS A 58 -1.70 2.60 15.00
C LYS A 58 -3.11 2.21 14.58
N VAL A 59 -3.37 0.90 14.48
CA VAL A 59 -4.70 0.37 14.16
C VAL A 59 -5.56 0.28 15.42
N SER A 60 -6.82 0.72 15.33
CA SER A 60 -7.82 0.52 16.38
C SER A 60 -8.65 -0.73 16.04
N HIS A 61 -8.28 -1.89 16.63
CA HIS A 61 -8.96 -3.16 16.38
C HIS A 61 -10.40 -3.20 16.87
N GLU A 62 -10.72 -2.42 17.90
CA GLU A 62 -12.08 -2.29 18.45
C GLU A 62 -13.06 -1.62 17.48
N LEU A 63 -12.55 -0.77 16.57
CA LEU A 63 -13.34 -0.03 15.58
C LEU A 63 -13.06 -0.50 14.14
N SER A 64 -12.25 -1.55 13.97
CA SER A 64 -11.91 -2.10 12.66
C SER A 64 -12.65 -3.41 12.41
N SER A 65 -12.94 -3.68 11.15
CA SER A 65 -13.58 -4.91 10.67
C SER A 65 -13.10 -5.21 9.26
N LYS A 66 -13.47 -6.37 8.72
CA LYS A 66 -13.17 -6.77 7.33
C LYS A 66 -13.43 -5.68 6.27
N LEU A 67 -14.43 -4.80 6.45
CA LEU A 67 -14.80 -3.78 5.45
C LEU A 67 -14.43 -2.34 5.86
N VAL A 68 -13.92 -2.13 7.07
CA VAL A 68 -13.59 -0.80 7.59
C VAL A 68 -12.29 -0.89 8.39
N LEU A 69 -11.28 -0.14 7.99
CA LEU A 69 -10.04 0.02 8.75
C LEU A 69 -10.05 1.37 9.48
N THR A 70 -9.92 1.35 10.80
CA THR A 70 -9.81 2.56 11.62
C THR A 70 -8.42 2.66 12.22
N THR A 71 -7.76 3.80 12.00
CA THR A 71 -6.39 4.06 12.47
C THR A 71 -6.28 5.38 13.23
N GLU A 72 -5.14 5.56 13.88
CA GLU A 72 -4.73 6.85 14.46
C GLU A 72 -4.83 7.97 13.42
N TRP A 73 -5.45 9.08 13.82
CA TRP A 73 -5.56 10.26 12.98
C TRP A 73 -4.18 10.90 12.77
N ILE A 74 -3.83 11.14 11.52
CA ILE A 74 -2.61 11.83 11.12
C ILE A 74 -2.96 13.06 10.29
N ASP A 75 -2.18 14.13 10.46
CA ASP A 75 -2.27 15.34 9.66
C ASP A 75 -0.90 15.61 9.03
N ALA A 76 -0.83 15.51 7.70
CA ALA A 76 0.40 15.66 6.93
C ALA A 76 0.09 16.08 5.49
N GLY A 77 1.06 16.75 4.86
CA GLY A 77 1.01 17.07 3.44
C GLY A 77 1.04 15.80 2.58
N GLN A 78 0.26 15.79 1.51
CA GLN A 78 0.21 14.64 0.60
C GLN A 78 1.50 14.54 -0.22
N LEU A 79 2.01 13.33 -0.41
CA LEU A 79 3.30 13.12 -1.09
C LEU A 79 3.30 13.59 -2.56
N TRP A 80 2.14 13.71 -3.19
CA TRP A 80 2.03 14.22 -4.57
C TRP A 80 1.95 15.76 -4.64
N GLU A 81 1.70 16.44 -3.53
CA GLU A 81 1.74 17.90 -3.47
C GLU A 81 3.20 18.38 -3.39
N LYS A 82 3.80 18.60 -4.56
CA LYS A 82 5.23 18.92 -4.69
C LYS A 82 5.66 20.13 -3.86
N ASP A 83 4.77 21.09 -3.64
CA ASP A 83 5.06 22.33 -2.92
C ASP A 83 5.03 22.15 -1.40
N THR A 84 4.36 21.10 -0.93
CA THR A 84 4.28 20.71 0.49
C THR A 84 5.47 19.84 0.90
N ILE A 85 6.18 19.24 -0.06
CA ILE A 85 7.39 18.44 0.18
C ILE A 85 8.57 19.36 0.52
N PRO A 86 9.24 19.16 1.66
CA PRO A 86 10.39 19.98 2.03
C PRO A 86 11.52 19.86 0.99
N PRO A 87 12.27 20.96 0.72
CA PRO A 87 13.29 21.01 -0.34
C PRO A 87 14.36 19.92 -0.27
N ARG A 88 14.65 19.42 0.95
CA ARG A 88 15.60 18.32 1.20
C ARG A 88 15.22 17.05 0.44
N ILE A 89 13.93 16.69 0.43
CA ILE A 89 13.41 15.47 -0.23
C ILE A 89 13.19 15.73 -1.74
N ARG A 90 12.80 16.95 -2.12
CA ARG A 90 12.57 17.33 -3.53
C ARG A 90 13.84 17.14 -4.39
N LYS A 91 15.02 17.49 -3.86
CA LYS A 91 16.30 17.37 -4.57
C LYS A 91 16.68 15.92 -4.92
N ASP A 92 16.37 14.98 -4.03
CA ASP A 92 16.68 13.57 -4.24
C ASP A 92 15.77 12.96 -5.32
N LEU A 93 14.50 13.38 -5.41
CA LEU A 93 13.56 12.92 -6.43
C LEU A 93 13.97 13.37 -7.84
N GLU A 94 14.37 14.63 -8.02
CA GLU A 94 14.84 15.13 -9.32
C GLU A 94 16.16 14.46 -9.74
N THR A 95 17.07 14.25 -8.78
CA THR A 95 18.35 13.56 -9.03
C THR A 95 18.16 12.09 -9.41
N THR A 96 17.19 11.40 -8.79
CA THR A 96 16.90 9.97 -9.09
C THR A 96 16.20 9.81 -10.44
N LEU A 97 15.29 10.72 -10.80
CA LEU A 97 14.62 10.72 -12.10
C LEU A 97 15.59 11.02 -13.25
N LEU A 98 16.58 11.90 -13.02
CA LEU A 98 17.67 12.15 -13.99
C LEU A 98 18.65 10.98 -14.11
N ALA A 99 18.79 10.14 -13.08
CA ALA A 99 19.66 8.97 -13.11
C ALA A 99 19.02 7.74 -13.79
N LEU A 100 17.69 7.76 -14.00
CA LEU A 100 16.92 6.69 -14.64
C LEU A 100 16.49 7.03 -16.09
N ALA A 101 16.87 8.21 -16.60
CA ALA A 101 16.68 8.67 -17.98
C ALA A 101 18.00 8.61 -18.77
#